data_AF-R9JN79-F1
#
_entry.id   AF-R9JN79-F1
#
_cell.length_a   1.000
_cell.length_b   1.000
_cell.length_c   1.000
_cell.angle_alpha   90.00
_cell.angle_beta   90.00
_cell.angle_gamma   90.00
#
_symmetry.space_group_name_H-M   'P 1'
#
loop_
_entity.id
_entity.type
_entity.pdbx_description
1 polymer ?
#
loop_
_entity_poly.entity_id
_entity_poly.type
_entity_poly.pdbx_seq_one_letter_code
_entity_poly.pdbx_strand_id
1 'polypeptide(L)'
;MNISKEYREWIEEHFGKDIILKENRIISYMTYEVAESEKIVIPSKMYPLIGTGEIEIFTTYNTKKLEDNQIKKIYDETEFKYGNCYNNSNRLLKNLMNAGINDISAYVGWFYNCTDDRPIHHCAIVYKGIYMLDMSSDSDIEELKSMRANSKDEIREILAKRYVDRLNNMKASERSCFGDMMPGSLFIAKRLEPENGAKFFFEELMKIYPNHPSYRNVISPNGATKTQLMIQNSLKRSSQGN
;
A
#
# COMPACT_ATOMS: atom_id res chain seq x y z
N MET A 1 -5.00 15.88 13.71
CA MET A 1 -4.55 15.83 12.30
C MET A 1 -4.18 17.23 11.83
N ASN A 2 -2.94 17.45 11.41
CA ASN A 2 -2.46 18.76 10.96
C ASN A 2 -2.29 18.76 9.44
N ILE A 3 -3.34 19.15 8.70
CA ILE A 3 -3.36 19.24 7.24
C ILE A 3 -3.57 20.68 6.82
N SER A 4 -2.83 21.15 5.82
CA SER A 4 -3.05 22.50 5.28
C SER A 4 -4.44 22.60 4.65
N LYS A 5 -4.99 23.82 4.60
CA LYS A 5 -6.27 24.09 3.94
C LYS A 5 -6.25 23.64 2.48
N GLU A 6 -5.19 24.01 1.76
CA GLU A 6 -4.98 23.63 0.35
C GLU A 6 -4.95 22.11 0.17
N TYR A 7 -4.28 21.38 1.05
CA TYR A 7 -4.23 19.91 0.95
C TYR A 7 -5.56 19.26 1.28
N ARG A 8 -6.31 19.79 2.25
CA ARG A 8 -7.69 19.37 2.52
C ARG A 8 -8.58 19.57 1.29
N GLU A 9 -8.53 20.74 0.67
CA GLU A 9 -9.29 21.05 -0.53
C GLU A 9 -8.92 20.11 -1.67
N TRP A 10 -7.63 19.80 -1.85
CA TRP A 10 -7.18 18.80 -2.83
C TRP A 10 -7.75 17.40 -2.57
N ILE A 11 -7.71 16.92 -1.31
CA ILE A 11 -8.30 15.63 -0.94
C ILE A 11 -9.80 15.62 -1.25
N GLU A 12 -10.51 16.68 -0.86
CA GLU A 12 -11.95 16.83 -1.08
C GLU A 12 -12.31 16.99 -2.58
N GLU A 13 -11.42 17.52 -3.42
CA GLU A 13 -11.59 17.61 -4.87
C GLU A 13 -11.33 16.28 -5.56
N HIS A 14 -10.22 15.60 -5.20
CA HIS A 14 -9.74 14.40 -5.90
C HIS A 14 -10.42 13.12 -5.44
N PHE A 15 -10.80 13.07 -4.15
CA PHE A 15 -11.59 11.98 -3.58
C PHE A 15 -13.05 12.40 -3.32
N GLY A 16 -13.42 13.65 -3.57
CA GLY A 16 -14.83 14.06 -3.59
C GLY A 16 -15.55 13.88 -2.25
N LYS A 17 -16.81 13.47 -2.36
CA LYS A 17 -17.67 13.10 -1.22
C LYS A 17 -17.25 11.77 -0.58
N ASP A 18 -16.32 11.05 -1.21
CA ASP A 18 -15.90 9.72 -0.78
C ASP A 18 -14.92 9.78 0.38
N ILE A 19 -14.34 10.95 0.71
CA ILE A 19 -13.49 11.13 1.89
C ILE A 19 -13.85 12.41 2.64
N ILE A 20 -14.18 12.26 3.93
CA ILE A 20 -14.43 13.37 4.85
C ILE A 20 -13.38 13.35 5.96
N LEU A 21 -12.63 14.45 6.04
CA LEU A 21 -11.63 14.66 7.08
C LEU A 21 -12.29 15.29 8.32
N LYS A 22 -12.10 14.67 9.49
CA LYS A 22 -12.45 15.20 10.80
C LYS A 22 -11.18 15.25 11.65
N GLU A 23 -11.18 16.07 12.70
CA GLU A 23 -10.02 16.36 13.55
C GLU A 23 -9.14 15.14 13.89
N ASN A 24 -9.76 14.01 14.22
CA ASN A 24 -9.09 12.77 14.63
C ASN A 24 -9.55 11.51 13.87
N ARG A 25 -10.26 11.67 12.75
CA ARG A 25 -10.73 10.53 11.95
C ARG A 25 -11.00 10.91 10.50
N ILE A 26 -10.81 9.95 9.63
CA ILE A 26 -11.21 9.98 8.24
C ILE A 26 -12.44 9.08 8.07
N ILE A 27 -13.45 9.61 7.39
CA ILE A 27 -14.64 8.86 6.99
C ILE A 27 -14.52 8.66 5.49
N SER A 28 -14.47 7.42 5.06
CA SER A 28 -14.46 7.04 3.64
C SER A 28 -15.81 6.44 3.26
N TYR A 29 -16.37 6.85 2.13
CA TYR A 29 -17.52 6.23 1.50
C TYR A 29 -17.03 5.47 0.28
N MET A 30 -17.10 4.14 0.32
CA MET A 30 -16.76 3.31 -0.81
C MET A 30 -17.98 3.17 -1.72
N THR A 31 -17.96 3.86 -2.85
CA THR A 31 -19.02 3.89 -3.86
C THR A 31 -18.68 3.06 -5.10
N TYR A 32 -17.40 2.69 -5.29
CA TYR A 32 -16.96 1.91 -6.44
C TYR A 32 -17.56 0.50 -6.42
N GLU A 33 -18.32 0.17 -7.46
CA GLU A 33 -18.90 -1.15 -7.78
C GLU A 33 -19.90 -1.78 -6.78
N VAL A 34 -20.18 -1.14 -5.64
CA VAL A 34 -21.25 -1.55 -4.72
C VAL A 34 -22.52 -0.74 -5.00
N ALA A 35 -23.67 -1.43 -5.06
CA ALA A 35 -24.97 -0.78 -5.28
C ALA A 35 -25.33 0.21 -4.15
N GLU A 36 -24.74 0.04 -2.97
CA GLU A 36 -24.88 0.91 -1.81
C GLU A 36 -23.49 1.31 -1.29
N SER A 37 -23.30 2.60 -1.00
CA SER A 37 -22.04 3.11 -0.48
C SER A 37 -21.71 2.54 0.90
N GLU A 38 -20.55 1.90 1.09
CA GLU A 38 -20.11 1.44 2.40
C GLU A 38 -19.34 2.54 3.13
N LYS A 39 -19.73 2.84 4.37
CA LYS A 39 -19.06 3.85 5.21
C LYS A 39 -17.96 3.21 6.07
N ILE A 40 -16.71 3.58 5.81
CA ILE A 40 -15.52 3.20 6.57
C ILE A 40 -15.08 4.38 7.44
N VAL A 41 -14.69 4.14 8.70
CA VAL A 41 -14.18 5.17 9.61
C VAL A 41 -12.83 4.75 10.16
N ILE A 42 -11.82 5.62 10.01
CA ILE A 42 -10.42 5.38 10.39
C ILE A 42 -9.94 6.53 11.28
N PRO A 43 -9.50 6.31 12.54
CA PRO A 43 -9.51 5.05 13.24
C PRO A 43 -10.93 4.66 13.71
N SER A 44 -11.22 3.38 13.71
CA SER A 44 -12.35 2.75 14.42
C SER A 44 -11.92 1.40 15.00
N LYS A 45 -12.82 0.70 15.69
CA LYS A 45 -12.50 -0.66 16.18
C LYS A 45 -12.16 -1.63 15.05
N MET A 46 -12.86 -1.53 13.93
CA MET A 46 -12.64 -2.39 12.75
C MET A 46 -11.47 -1.90 11.90
N TYR A 47 -11.28 -0.59 11.79
CA TYR A 47 -10.17 0.01 11.06
C TYR A 47 -9.26 0.85 11.98
N PRO A 48 -8.54 0.23 12.92
CA PRO A 48 -7.73 0.97 13.89
C PRO A 48 -6.48 1.57 13.26
N LEU A 49 -5.99 2.66 13.85
CA LEU A 49 -4.64 3.17 13.63
C LEU A 49 -3.88 3.05 14.94
N ILE A 50 -2.84 2.24 14.96
CA ILE A 50 -1.96 2.06 16.10
C ILE A 50 -0.61 2.74 15.85
N GLY A 51 0.11 3.05 16.93
CA GLY A 51 1.38 3.75 16.87
C GLY A 51 1.33 5.15 17.46
N THR A 52 2.43 5.88 17.29
CA THR A 52 2.69 7.15 17.97
C THR A 52 2.52 8.33 17.03
N GLY A 53 2.46 9.54 17.61
CA GLY A 53 2.29 10.78 16.87
C GLY A 53 0.86 11.03 16.37
N GLU A 54 0.75 12.00 15.46
CA GLU A 54 -0.49 12.35 14.75
C GLU A 54 -0.81 11.34 13.64
N ILE A 55 -2.05 11.38 13.16
CA ILE A 55 -2.43 10.68 11.92
C ILE A 55 -1.85 11.45 10.74
N GLU A 56 -1.11 10.74 9.90
CA GLU A 56 -0.57 11.26 8.65
C GLU A 56 -1.31 10.66 7.44
N ILE A 57 -1.42 11.47 6.39
CA ILE A 57 -2.12 11.12 5.16
C ILE A 57 -1.14 11.35 4.00
N PHE A 58 -0.67 10.30 3.36
CA PHE A 58 0.25 10.36 2.23
C PHE A 58 -0.50 10.22 0.90
N THR A 59 -0.20 11.10 -0.04
CA THR A 59 -0.72 11.14 -1.41
C THR A 59 0.34 11.69 -2.35
N THR A 60 0.06 11.75 -3.66
CA THR A 60 0.94 12.43 -4.63
C THR A 60 1.12 13.93 -4.38
N TYR A 61 0.22 14.59 -3.62
CA TYR A 61 0.32 16.03 -3.38
C TYR A 61 1.36 16.40 -2.31
N ASN A 62 1.56 15.52 -1.33
CA ASN A 62 2.49 15.76 -0.23
C ASN A 62 3.70 14.82 -0.21
N THR A 63 3.82 13.94 -1.21
CA THR A 63 5.03 13.16 -1.47
C THR A 63 5.75 13.66 -2.72
N LYS A 64 7.03 13.31 -2.88
CA LYS A 64 7.85 13.81 -3.99
C LYS A 64 8.77 12.74 -4.52
N LYS A 65 8.93 12.66 -5.84
CA LYS A 65 9.93 11.79 -6.44
C LYS A 65 11.32 12.05 -5.83
N LEU A 66 12.03 10.97 -5.51
CA LEU A 66 13.35 11.01 -4.89
C LEU A 66 14.42 10.83 -5.96
N GLU A 67 15.38 11.75 -6.00
CA GLU A 67 16.56 11.66 -6.86
C GLU A 67 17.81 11.51 -5.97
N ASP A 68 18.04 10.29 -5.48
CA ASP A 68 19.18 9.94 -4.64
C ASP A 68 19.75 8.58 -5.04
N ASN A 69 20.95 8.57 -5.62
CA ASN A 69 21.58 7.36 -6.15
C ASN A 69 21.96 6.35 -5.05
N GLN A 70 22.30 6.81 -3.85
CA GLN A 70 22.66 5.92 -2.74
C GLN A 70 21.41 5.20 -2.24
N ILE A 71 20.33 5.96 -1.98
CA ILE A 71 19.05 5.39 -1.54
C ILE A 71 18.48 4.48 -2.62
N LYS A 72 18.54 4.89 -3.89
CA LYS A 72 18.06 4.08 -5.02
C LYS A 72 18.80 2.74 -5.10
N LYS A 73 20.13 2.76 -4.96
CA LYS A 73 20.93 1.53 -4.96
C LYS A 73 20.51 0.59 -3.83
N ILE A 74 20.40 1.09 -2.60
CA ILE A 74 19.97 0.29 -1.44
C ILE A 74 18.57 -0.28 -1.64
N TYR A 75 17.66 0.53 -2.18
CA TYR A 75 16.29 0.14 -2.48
C TYR A 75 16.25 -0.99 -3.51
N ASP A 76 17.00 -0.87 -4.61
CA ASP A 76 17.07 -1.87 -5.67
C ASP A 76 17.77 -3.17 -5.23
N GLU A 77 18.74 -3.10 -4.33
CA GLU A 77 19.50 -4.26 -3.82
C GLU A 77 18.81 -4.95 -2.63
N THR A 78 17.79 -4.33 -2.03
CA THR A 78 17.05 -4.92 -0.90
C THR A 78 16.21 -6.10 -1.38
N GLU A 79 16.32 -7.25 -0.69
CA GLU A 79 15.52 -8.43 -1.01
C GLU A 79 14.02 -8.12 -0.86
N PHE A 80 13.28 -8.30 -1.96
CA PHE A 80 11.83 -8.16 -1.98
C PHE A 80 11.13 -9.52 -1.90
N LYS A 81 10.11 -9.64 -1.04
CA LYS A 81 9.20 -10.78 -1.02
C LYS A 81 7.77 -10.32 -1.24
N TYR A 82 7.11 -10.92 -2.22
CA TYR A 82 5.71 -10.64 -2.51
C TYR A 82 4.81 -10.93 -1.30
N GLY A 83 3.78 -10.11 -1.09
CA GLY A 83 2.80 -10.28 0.00
C GLY A 83 3.36 -10.08 1.42
N ASN A 84 4.56 -9.50 1.56
CA ASN A 84 5.28 -9.38 2.83
C ASN A 84 5.62 -7.91 3.16
N CYS A 85 4.66 -6.99 3.05
CA CYS A 85 4.92 -5.54 3.18
C CYS A 85 5.66 -5.17 4.47
N TYR A 86 5.28 -5.68 5.63
CA TYR A 86 6.01 -5.44 6.88
C TYR A 86 7.47 -5.90 6.83
N ASN A 87 7.73 -7.11 6.35
CA ASN A 87 9.08 -7.66 6.29
C ASN A 87 9.93 -6.93 5.24
N ASN A 88 9.34 -6.55 4.10
CA ASN A 88 9.99 -5.72 3.09
C ASN A 88 10.39 -4.37 3.67
N SER A 89 9.46 -3.67 4.30
CA SER A 89 9.68 -2.36 4.91
C SER A 89 10.72 -2.44 6.02
N ASN A 90 10.71 -3.50 6.84
CA ASN A 90 11.72 -3.73 7.86
C ASN A 90 13.13 -3.95 7.29
N ARG A 91 13.26 -4.80 6.26
CA ARG A 91 14.56 -5.02 5.59
C ARG A 91 15.09 -3.73 4.99
N LEU A 92 14.23 -2.98 4.30
CA LEU A 92 14.61 -1.71 3.68
C LEU A 92 15.04 -0.69 4.75
N LEU A 93 14.27 -0.54 5.83
CA LEU A 93 14.57 0.35 6.94
C LEU A 93 15.95 0.04 7.54
N LYS A 94 16.21 -1.24 7.86
CA LYS A 94 17.50 -1.69 8.40
C LYS A 94 18.65 -1.41 7.44
N ASN A 95 18.48 -1.68 6.15
CA ASN A 95 19.52 -1.44 5.15
C ASN A 95 19.83 0.06 5.00
N LEU A 96 18.81 0.93 5.01
CA LEU A 96 18.99 2.38 4.93
C LEU A 96 19.67 2.94 6.19
N MET A 97 19.25 2.50 7.38
CA MET A 97 19.88 2.91 8.64
C MET A 97 21.34 2.45 8.73
N ASN A 98 21.65 1.21 8.32
CA ASN A 98 23.03 0.71 8.28
C ASN A 98 23.92 1.50 7.32
N ALA A 99 23.34 2.12 6.30
CA ALA A 99 24.05 3.00 5.36
C ALA A 99 24.14 4.46 5.85
N GLY A 100 23.69 4.76 7.08
CA GLY A 100 23.76 6.09 7.70
C GLY A 100 22.58 7.01 7.39
N ILE A 101 21.51 6.50 6.78
CA ILE A 101 20.31 7.28 6.43
C ILE A 101 19.32 7.22 7.60
N ASN A 102 19.30 8.26 8.44
CA ASN A 102 18.61 8.23 9.74
C ASN A 102 17.30 9.04 9.80
N ASP A 103 17.04 9.97 8.87
CA ASP A 103 15.77 10.73 8.84
C ASP A 103 14.68 9.91 8.15
N ILE A 104 14.42 8.74 8.70
CA ILE A 104 13.59 7.71 8.10
C ILE A 104 12.72 7.07 9.18
N SER A 105 11.46 6.77 8.85
CA SER A 105 10.53 6.16 9.78
C SER A 105 9.57 5.23 9.07
N ALA A 106 9.20 4.14 9.73
CA ALA A 106 8.13 3.26 9.28
C ALA A 106 6.75 3.82 9.66
N TYR A 107 5.82 3.67 8.74
CA TYR A 107 4.41 4.02 8.91
C TYR A 107 3.55 2.81 8.66
N VAL A 108 2.55 2.62 9.51
CA VAL A 108 1.61 1.51 9.46
C VAL A 108 0.18 2.06 9.51
N GLY A 109 -0.69 1.53 8.64
CA GLY A 109 -2.07 1.98 8.58
C GLY A 109 -2.82 1.41 7.38
N TRP A 110 -3.74 2.20 6.84
CA TRP A 110 -4.70 1.79 5.82
C TRP A 110 -4.37 2.42 4.47
N PHE A 111 -4.09 1.57 3.49
CA PHE A 111 -3.74 1.93 2.13
C PHE A 111 -4.92 1.68 1.19
N TYR A 112 -5.33 2.71 0.48
CA TYR A 112 -6.28 2.65 -0.61
C TYR A 112 -5.46 2.62 -1.91
N ASN A 113 -5.46 1.48 -2.59
CA ASN A 113 -5.02 1.42 -3.98
C ASN A 113 -6.22 1.76 -4.87
N CYS A 114 -5.96 2.25 -6.08
CA CYS A 114 -7.03 2.61 -7.02
C CYS A 114 -7.77 1.40 -7.63
N THR A 115 -7.45 0.17 -7.19
CA THR A 115 -7.89 -1.09 -7.81
C THR A 115 -8.71 -1.97 -6.88
N ASP A 116 -8.57 -1.85 -5.56
CA ASP A 116 -9.34 -2.66 -4.61
C ASP A 116 -10.51 -1.86 -4.04
N ASP A 117 -11.63 -2.56 -3.86
CA ASP A 117 -12.87 -1.99 -3.33
C ASP A 117 -12.77 -1.58 -1.85
N ARG A 118 -11.67 -1.91 -1.15
CA ARG A 118 -11.49 -1.70 0.29
C ARG A 118 -10.03 -1.42 0.65
N PRO A 119 -9.76 -0.61 1.68
CA PRO A 119 -8.40 -0.34 2.11
C PRO A 119 -7.75 -1.57 2.71
N ILE A 120 -6.48 -1.78 2.39
CA ILE A 120 -5.64 -2.84 2.95
C ILE A 120 -4.74 -2.27 4.05
N HIS A 121 -4.58 -3.02 5.12
CA HIS A 121 -3.60 -2.69 6.14
C HIS A 121 -2.18 -2.91 5.59
N HIS A 122 -1.34 -1.90 5.73
CA HIS A 122 -0.09 -1.78 5.00
C HIS A 122 1.02 -1.15 5.83
N CYS A 123 2.26 -1.35 5.39
CA CYS A 123 3.46 -0.78 6.00
C CYS A 123 4.39 -0.25 4.90
N ALA A 124 4.79 1.01 5.04
CA ALA A 124 5.71 1.69 4.14
C ALA A 124 6.74 2.51 4.93
N ILE A 125 7.81 2.92 4.26
CA ILE A 125 8.88 3.73 4.86
C ILE A 125 8.80 5.16 4.31
N VAL A 126 9.01 6.16 5.16
CA VAL A 126 9.02 7.57 4.75
C VAL A 126 10.35 8.20 5.17
N TYR A 127 11.04 8.78 4.18
CA TYR A 127 12.28 9.52 4.36
C TYR A 127 12.01 11.04 4.34
N LYS A 128 12.59 11.79 5.29
CA LYS A 128 12.41 13.24 5.49
C LYS A 128 10.95 13.70 5.55
N GLY A 129 10.05 12.81 5.98
CA GLY A 129 8.61 13.07 6.05
C GLY A 129 7.87 13.23 4.71
N ILE A 130 8.56 13.18 3.56
CA ILE A 130 7.95 13.47 2.25
C ILE A 130 8.31 12.46 1.15
N TYR A 131 9.32 11.61 1.35
CA TYR A 131 9.74 10.64 0.36
C TYR A 131 9.22 9.25 0.75
N MET A 132 8.17 8.78 0.08
CA MET A 132 7.59 7.46 0.32
C MET A 132 8.43 6.39 -0.37
N LEU A 133 8.87 5.38 0.39
CA LEU A 133 9.64 4.24 -0.08
C LEU A 133 8.84 2.98 0.22
N ASP A 134 8.24 2.38 -0.81
CA ASP A 134 7.41 1.20 -0.64
C ASP A 134 7.55 0.22 -1.81
N MET A 135 8.35 -0.82 -1.57
CA MET A 135 8.63 -1.87 -2.56
C MET A 135 7.41 -2.74 -2.87
N SER A 136 6.37 -2.66 -2.04
CA SER A 136 5.20 -3.54 -2.08
C SER A 136 4.02 -2.91 -2.82
N SER A 137 4.04 -1.60 -3.08
CA SER A 137 3.12 -0.93 -4.00
C SER A 137 3.70 -0.96 -5.41
N ASP A 138 3.48 -2.08 -6.10
CA ASP A 138 3.71 -2.18 -7.54
C ASP A 138 2.36 -2.02 -8.23
N SER A 139 2.20 -0.98 -9.03
CA SER A 139 0.95 -0.71 -9.72
C SER A 139 1.23 0.09 -10.97
N ASP A 140 0.65 -0.36 -12.07
CA ASP A 140 0.66 0.35 -13.34
C ASP A 140 -0.75 0.91 -13.61
N ILE A 141 -1.12 1.96 -12.88
CA ILE A 141 -2.46 2.57 -12.94
C ILE A 141 -2.77 3.09 -14.34
N GLU A 142 -1.80 3.71 -14.99
CA GLU A 142 -2.01 4.37 -16.28
C GLU A 142 -2.29 3.35 -17.39
N GLU A 143 -1.69 2.15 -17.31
CA GLU A 143 -2.02 1.10 -18.25
C GLU A 143 -3.30 0.34 -17.87
N LEU A 144 -3.59 0.18 -16.58
CA LEU A 144 -4.87 -0.36 -16.09
C LEU A 144 -6.08 0.38 -16.67
N LYS A 145 -6.02 1.72 -16.72
CA LYS A 145 -7.08 2.55 -17.33
C LYS A 145 -7.22 2.33 -18.84
N SER A 146 -6.16 1.87 -19.51
CA SER A 146 -6.13 1.59 -20.95
C SER A 146 -6.58 0.18 -21.32
N MET A 147 -6.70 -0.71 -20.32
CA MET A 147 -7.00 -2.13 -20.55
C MET A 147 -8.48 -2.36 -20.81
N ARG A 148 -8.80 -2.82 -22.02
CA ARG A 148 -10.11 -3.43 -22.33
C ARG A 148 -10.06 -4.88 -21.90
N ALA A 149 -10.90 -5.26 -20.93
CA ALA A 149 -11.11 -6.63 -20.52
C ALA A 149 -12.61 -6.91 -20.40
N ASN A 150 -13.02 -8.14 -20.71
CA ASN A 150 -14.41 -8.56 -20.75
C ASN A 150 -14.91 -9.05 -19.38
N SER A 151 -14.00 -9.24 -18.40
CA SER A 151 -14.35 -9.67 -17.04
C SER A 151 -13.32 -9.24 -16.00
N LYS A 152 -13.74 -9.23 -14.72
CA LYS A 152 -12.85 -8.99 -13.57
C LYS A 152 -11.72 -10.02 -13.45
N ASP A 153 -11.94 -11.26 -13.87
CA ASP A 153 -10.92 -12.31 -13.80
C ASP A 153 -9.86 -12.14 -14.89
N GLU A 154 -10.25 -11.70 -16.08
CA GLU A 154 -9.31 -11.34 -17.15
C GLU A 154 -8.41 -10.16 -16.73
N ILE A 155 -8.99 -9.14 -16.06
CA ILE A 155 -8.22 -8.05 -15.47
C ILE A 155 -7.18 -8.58 -14.48
N ARG A 156 -7.57 -9.49 -13.57
CA ARG A 156 -6.66 -10.08 -12.58
C ARG A 156 -5.55 -10.91 -13.21
N GLU A 157 -5.83 -11.67 -14.25
CA GLU A 157 -4.83 -12.48 -14.96
C GLU A 157 -3.79 -11.60 -15.65
N ILE A 158 -4.24 -10.55 -16.36
CA ILE A 158 -3.31 -9.64 -17.03
C ILE A 158 -2.48 -8.89 -15.99
N LEU A 159 -3.11 -8.38 -14.92
CA LEU A 159 -2.40 -7.76 -13.80
C LEU A 159 -1.35 -8.69 -13.21
N ALA A 160 -1.69 -9.95 -12.95
CA ALA A 160 -0.77 -10.93 -12.39
C ALA A 160 0.42 -11.20 -13.33
N LYS A 161 0.17 -11.35 -14.64
CA LYS A 161 1.24 -11.56 -15.63
C LYS A 161 2.19 -10.36 -15.69
N ARG A 162 1.65 -9.15 -15.74
CA ARG A 162 2.44 -7.91 -15.77
C ARG A 162 3.25 -7.70 -14.51
N TYR A 163 2.64 -7.98 -13.36
CA TYR A 163 3.31 -7.91 -12.07
C TYR A 163 4.54 -8.83 -12.05
N VAL A 164 4.41 -10.06 -12.55
CA VAL A 164 5.53 -11.00 -12.67
C VAL A 164 6.58 -10.51 -13.67
N ASP A 165 6.16 -9.99 -14.81
CA ASP A 165 7.06 -9.45 -15.82
C ASP A 165 7.90 -8.28 -15.28
N ARG A 166 7.26 -7.31 -14.62
CA ARG A 166 7.93 -6.17 -13.96
C ARG A 166 8.87 -6.63 -12.85
N LEU A 167 8.46 -7.62 -12.06
CA LEU A 167 9.31 -8.21 -11.02
C LEU A 167 10.60 -8.84 -11.57
N ASN A 168 10.51 -9.47 -12.73
CA ASN A 168 11.64 -10.17 -13.34
C ASN A 168 12.54 -9.22 -14.15
N ASN A 169 11.99 -8.15 -14.72
CA ASN A 169 12.67 -7.34 -15.72
C ASN A 169 12.98 -5.90 -15.28
N MET A 170 12.41 -5.41 -14.17
CA MET A 170 12.59 -4.03 -13.70
C MET A 170 13.20 -4.00 -12.31
N LYS A 171 13.98 -2.95 -12.03
CA LYS A 171 14.45 -2.70 -10.68
C LYS A 171 13.31 -2.23 -9.77
N ALA A 172 13.44 -2.45 -8.47
CA ALA A 172 12.39 -2.11 -7.51
C ALA A 172 12.00 -0.63 -7.62
N SER A 173 12.97 0.29 -7.70
CA SER A 173 12.69 1.73 -7.79
C SER A 173 11.98 2.16 -9.07
N GLU A 174 12.01 1.33 -10.12
CA GLU A 174 11.40 1.62 -11.42
C GLU A 174 9.95 1.15 -11.48
N ARG A 175 9.60 0.16 -10.66
CA ARG A 175 8.28 -0.48 -10.67
C ARG A 175 7.40 -0.16 -9.46
N SER A 176 7.96 0.44 -8.40
CA SER A 176 7.27 0.69 -7.13
C SER A 176 7.48 2.13 -6.62
N CYS A 177 6.78 2.52 -5.56
CA CYS A 177 6.85 3.86 -4.99
C CYS A 177 8.27 4.20 -4.50
N PHE A 178 8.97 5.07 -5.25
CA PHE A 178 10.33 5.53 -4.94
C PHE A 178 10.38 7.06 -4.84
N GLY A 179 10.09 7.54 -3.64
CA GLY A 179 9.96 8.95 -3.29
C GLY A 179 8.52 9.43 -3.36
N ASP A 180 7.76 9.03 -4.37
CA ASP A 180 6.37 9.45 -4.55
C ASP A 180 5.36 8.33 -4.24
N MET A 181 4.14 8.75 -3.91
CA MET A 181 2.99 7.87 -3.86
C MET A 181 2.44 7.61 -5.26
N MET A 182 1.78 6.47 -5.40
CA MET A 182 1.04 6.12 -6.61
C MET A 182 -0.13 7.11 -6.86
N PRO A 183 -0.36 7.58 -8.10
CA PRO A 183 -1.50 8.45 -8.44
C PRO A 183 -2.85 7.88 -8.01
N GLY A 184 -3.76 8.71 -7.48
CA GLY A 184 -5.09 8.25 -7.05
C GLY A 184 -5.09 7.27 -5.87
N SER A 185 -3.95 7.03 -5.23
CA SER A 185 -3.84 6.24 -4.00
C SER A 185 -3.75 7.14 -2.78
N LEU A 186 -4.11 6.58 -1.63
CA LEU A 186 -4.12 7.26 -0.34
C LEU A 186 -3.59 6.32 0.73
N PHE A 187 -2.65 6.80 1.55
CA PHE A 187 -2.19 6.05 2.72
C PHE A 187 -2.44 6.83 4.00
N ILE A 188 -3.29 6.30 4.87
CA ILE A 188 -3.60 6.87 6.17
C ILE A 188 -2.87 6.07 7.23
N ALA A 189 -1.93 6.68 7.93
CA ALA A 189 -1.01 5.94 8.79
C ALA A 189 -0.55 6.70 10.03
N LYS A 190 0.07 5.95 10.94
CA LYS A 190 0.84 6.48 12.07
C LYS A 190 2.22 5.86 12.09
N ARG A 191 3.17 6.53 12.76
CA ARG A 191 4.51 5.98 12.97
C ARG A 191 4.44 4.74 13.83
N LEU A 192 5.00 3.65 13.33
CA LEU A 192 5.07 2.38 14.03
C LEU A 192 6.12 1.47 13.39
N GLU A 193 6.91 0.80 14.23
CA GLU A 193 7.86 -0.20 13.77
C GLU A 193 7.15 -1.35 13.01
N PRO A 194 7.74 -1.84 11.89
CA PRO A 194 7.10 -2.86 11.07
C PRO A 194 6.78 -4.14 11.83
N GLU A 195 7.64 -4.59 12.75
CA GLU A 195 7.36 -5.80 13.55
C GLU A 195 6.14 -5.63 14.46
N ASN A 196 5.98 -4.45 15.07
CA ASN A 196 4.82 -4.15 15.91
C ASN A 196 3.53 -4.06 15.10
N GLY A 197 3.61 -3.49 13.89
CA GLY A 197 2.50 -3.46 12.94
C GLY A 197 2.06 -4.85 12.51
N ALA A 198 3.03 -5.71 12.15
CA ALA A 198 2.76 -7.10 11.78
C ALA A 198 2.11 -7.88 12.93
N LYS A 199 2.69 -7.78 14.12
CA LYS A 199 2.17 -8.45 15.32
C LYS A 199 0.73 -8.04 15.60
N PHE A 200 0.45 -6.74 15.66
CA PHE A 200 -0.90 -6.23 15.86
C PHE A 200 -1.88 -6.77 14.81
N PHE A 201 -1.51 -6.66 13.54
CA PHE A 201 -2.39 -7.06 12.45
C PHE A 201 -2.73 -8.56 12.51
N PHE A 202 -1.72 -9.43 12.56
CA PHE A 202 -1.92 -10.88 12.50
C PHE A 202 -2.40 -11.49 13.81
N GLU A 203 -1.91 -10.99 14.96
CA GLU A 203 -2.19 -11.59 16.26
C GLU A 203 -3.35 -10.96 17.02
N GLU A 204 -3.78 -9.75 16.66
CA GLU A 204 -4.87 -9.05 17.34
C GLU A 204 -6.02 -8.77 16.38
N LEU A 205 -5.80 -7.95 15.34
CA LEU A 205 -6.88 -7.49 14.47
C LEU A 205 -7.56 -8.66 13.75
N MET A 206 -6.79 -9.54 13.11
CA MET A 206 -7.34 -10.68 12.39
C MET A 206 -7.91 -11.76 13.31
N LYS A 207 -7.53 -11.81 14.60
CA LYS A 207 -8.18 -12.69 15.58
C LYS A 207 -9.53 -12.15 16.04
N ILE A 208 -9.64 -10.84 16.22
CA ILE A 208 -10.89 -10.17 16.60
C ILE A 208 -11.88 -10.14 15.41
N TYR A 209 -11.36 -9.91 14.20
CA TYR A 209 -12.13 -9.81 12.97
C TYR A 209 -11.64 -10.82 11.91
N PRO A 210 -11.85 -12.14 12.09
CA PRO A 210 -11.39 -13.15 11.13
C PRO A 210 -12.02 -13.00 9.74
N ASN A 211 -13.23 -12.43 9.66
CA ASN A 211 -13.94 -12.12 8.42
C ASN A 211 -13.93 -10.62 8.11
N HIS A 212 -12.82 -9.93 8.40
CA HIS A 212 -12.67 -8.50 8.18
C HIS A 212 -13.00 -8.13 6.72
N PRO A 213 -13.85 -7.11 6.45
CA PRO A 213 -14.31 -6.78 5.09
C PRO A 213 -13.20 -6.64 4.05
N SER A 214 -12.10 -5.94 4.38
CA SER A 214 -10.92 -5.81 3.50
C SER A 214 -10.23 -7.12 3.14
N TYR A 215 -10.50 -8.20 3.87
CA TYR A 215 -9.85 -9.50 3.74
C TYR A 215 -10.85 -10.65 3.52
N ARG A 216 -12.14 -10.37 3.30
CA ARG A 216 -13.17 -11.40 3.07
C ARG A 216 -12.93 -12.24 1.81
N ASN A 217 -12.17 -11.72 0.84
CA ASN A 217 -11.84 -12.40 -0.42
C ASN A 217 -10.45 -13.06 -0.40
N VAL A 218 -9.92 -13.32 0.80
CA VAL A 218 -8.71 -14.12 0.99
C VAL A 218 -9.11 -15.59 0.88
N ILE A 219 -8.69 -16.22 -0.22
CA ILE A 219 -9.18 -17.56 -0.61
C ILE A 219 -8.32 -18.68 0.00
N SER A 220 -7.09 -18.38 0.43
CA SER A 220 -6.15 -19.41 0.90
C SER A 220 -6.02 -19.47 2.42
N PRO A 221 -5.68 -20.66 2.98
CA PRO A 221 -5.32 -20.83 4.38
C PRO A 221 -4.18 -19.92 4.85
N ASN A 222 -3.42 -19.33 3.93
CA ASN A 222 -2.24 -18.51 4.18
C ASN A 222 -2.50 -17.00 4.10
N GLY A 223 -3.76 -16.56 3.97
CA GLY A 223 -4.03 -15.12 3.96
C GLY A 223 -3.97 -14.46 2.58
N ALA A 224 -3.77 -15.23 1.50
CA ALA A 224 -3.55 -14.67 0.16
C ALA A 224 -4.85 -14.33 -0.61
N THR A 225 -4.90 -13.16 -1.26
CA THR A 225 -5.96 -12.76 -2.20
C THR A 225 -5.91 -13.58 -3.50
N LYS A 226 -7.01 -13.59 -4.28
CA LYS A 226 -7.06 -14.27 -5.59
C LYS A 226 -5.93 -13.81 -6.53
N THR A 227 -5.68 -12.50 -6.60
CA THR A 227 -4.59 -11.92 -7.39
C THR A 227 -3.22 -12.37 -6.87
N GLN A 228 -3.04 -12.44 -5.55
CA GLN A 228 -1.81 -12.95 -4.95
C GLN A 228 -1.55 -14.42 -5.31
N LEU A 229 -2.58 -15.25 -5.33
CA LEU A 229 -2.48 -16.65 -5.76
C LEU A 229 -2.14 -16.77 -7.24
N MET A 230 -2.75 -15.94 -8.09
CA MET A 230 -2.44 -15.90 -9.53
C MET A 230 -0.97 -15.51 -9.78
N ILE A 231 -0.45 -14.51 -9.05
CA ILE A 231 0.96 -14.11 -9.12
C ILE A 231 1.88 -15.25 -8.69
N GLN A 232 1.59 -15.91 -7.56
CA GLN A 232 2.37 -17.06 -7.08
C GLN A 232 2.40 -18.21 -8.11
N ASN A 233 1.25 -18.52 -8.71
CA ASN A 233 1.16 -19.57 -9.72
C ASN A 233 1.95 -19.21 -10.98
N SER A 234 1.90 -17.96 -11.42
CA SER A 234 2.68 -17.46 -12.56
C SER A 234 4.19 -17.51 -12.28
N LEU A 235 4.64 -17.08 -11.09
CA LEU A 235 6.05 -17.16 -10.68
C LEU A 235 6.56 -18.61 -10.69
N LYS A 236 5.78 -19.56 -10.14
CA LYS A 236 6.14 -20.98 -10.13
C LYS A 236 6.30 -21.55 -11.54
N ARG A 237 5.41 -21.17 -12.47
CA ARG A 237 5.49 -21.59 -13.88
C ARG A 237 6.74 -21.03 -14.57
N SER A 238 7.07 -19.76 -14.33
CA SER A 238 8.30 -19.15 -14.86
C SER A 238 9.57 -19.81 -14.34
N SER A 239 9.60 -20.25 -13.07
CA SER A 239 10.75 -20.95 -12.49
C SER A 239 10.89 -22.43 -12.92
N GLN A 240 9.84 -23.04 -13.48
CA GLN A 240 9.86 -24.42 -13.99
C GLN A 240 10.17 -24.52 -15.50
N GLY A 241 10.22 -23.38 -16.19
CA GLY A 241 10.48 -23.28 -17.63
C GLY A 241 11.92 -22.94 -18.02
N ASN A 242 12.86 -22.94 -17.04
CA ASN A 242 14.30 -22.77 -17.25
C ASN A 242 15.05 -24.08 -17.00
#